data_AF-A0AAD7PV51-F1
#
_entry.id   AF-A0AAD7PV51-F1
#
_cell.length_a   1.000
_cell.length_b   1.000
_cell.length_c   1.000
_cell.angle_alpha   90.00
_cell.angle_beta   90.00
_cell.angle_gamma   90.00
#
_symmetry.space_group_name_H-M   'P 1'
#
loop_
_entity.id
_entity.type
_entity.pdbx_description
1 polymer ?
#
loop_
_entity_poly.entity_id
_entity_poly.type
_entity_poly.pdbx_seq_one_letter_code
_entity_poly.pdbx_strand_id
1 'polypeptide(L)'
;MVCENNVDTWRRAAFFEETGETYKRVIAVCLIPLEQLASRLGEGLGNSVDKASQLSNQLLSPADSRVDSKYCEPLNYFQLNSWCARTVSSLTACSHKEDKFGVAQLSGSNAAVISTLTSCLLAVEMFMGKKTNLQTPNHFMGPGGIKWATVNTGRTDVSAVKRRNGLLHSKAYAIADVLRTSIYQVVSAFHDEMLASAKAGLLEKDWIIGGKPPFGTHELLLQKLRLFLDFRAT
;
A
#
# COMPACT_ATOMS: atom_id res chain seq x y z
N MET A 1 21.70 2.27 -12.55
CA MET A 1 20.46 1.49 -12.78
C MET A 1 20.41 0.44 -11.69
N VAL A 2 19.53 0.60 -10.69
CA VAL A 2 19.32 -0.42 -9.66
C VAL A 2 18.59 -1.57 -10.36
N CYS A 3 18.94 -2.82 -10.12
CA CYS A 3 18.15 -4.00 -10.49
C CYS A 3 18.19 -5.00 -9.33
N GLU A 4 17.33 -6.02 -9.32
CA GLU A 4 17.35 -7.06 -8.28
C GLU A 4 18.77 -7.64 -8.05
N ASN A 5 19.61 -7.73 -9.08
CA ASN A 5 21.00 -8.19 -8.95
C ASN A 5 21.93 -7.18 -8.24
N ASN A 6 21.57 -5.90 -8.17
CA ASN A 6 22.29 -4.89 -7.39
C ASN A 6 21.83 -4.84 -5.93
N VAL A 7 20.68 -5.45 -5.61
CA VAL A 7 20.17 -5.54 -4.23
C VAL A 7 21.20 -6.21 -3.35
N ASP A 8 21.94 -7.21 -3.81
CA ASP A 8 22.98 -7.88 -3.02
C ASP A 8 24.15 -6.97 -2.62
N THR A 9 24.55 -6.06 -3.52
CA THR A 9 25.62 -5.10 -3.22
C THR A 9 25.11 -4.03 -2.27
N TRP A 10 23.87 -3.58 -2.46
CA TRP A 10 23.23 -2.57 -1.61
C TRP A 10 22.88 -3.12 -0.23
N ARG A 11 22.44 -4.37 -0.18
CA ARG A 11 22.19 -5.17 1.02
C ARG A 11 23.46 -5.32 1.83
N ARG A 12 24.55 -5.72 1.18
CA ARG A 12 25.87 -5.80 1.83
C ARG A 12 26.33 -4.43 2.32
N ALA A 13 26.22 -3.38 1.51
CA ALA A 13 26.60 -2.03 1.92
C ALA A 13 25.71 -1.47 3.04
N ALA A 14 24.42 -1.83 3.09
CA ALA A 14 23.50 -1.36 4.11
C ALA A 14 23.70 -2.06 5.46
N PHE A 15 24.05 -3.36 5.47
CA PHE A 15 24.18 -4.14 6.69
C PHE A 15 25.60 -4.22 7.25
N PHE A 16 26.63 -4.14 6.42
CA PHE A 16 28.03 -4.26 6.88
C PHE A 16 28.73 -2.90 7.03
N GLU A 17 27.99 -1.80 6.96
CA GLU A 17 28.50 -0.47 7.27
C GLU A 17 28.41 -0.21 8.78
N GLU A 18 29.54 0.17 9.40
CA GLU A 18 29.73 0.17 10.85
C GLU A 18 28.70 1.01 11.64
N THR A 19 28.12 2.05 11.03
CA THR A 19 27.16 2.93 11.73
C THR A 19 25.69 2.55 11.48
N GLY A 20 25.41 1.77 10.44
CA GLY A 20 24.05 1.44 9.99
C GLY A 20 23.22 2.64 9.49
N GLU A 21 23.84 3.81 9.30
CA GLU A 21 23.19 5.00 8.75
C GLU A 21 22.82 4.81 7.28
N THR A 22 23.58 4.00 6.55
CA THR A 22 23.28 3.66 5.15
C THR A 22 21.95 2.94 5.04
N TYR A 23 21.69 1.96 5.91
CA TYR A 23 20.40 1.26 5.95
C TYR A 23 19.24 2.23 6.20
N LYS A 24 19.32 3.05 7.25
CA LYS A 24 18.26 4.01 7.60
C LYS A 24 17.96 4.97 6.44
N ARG A 25 19.01 5.48 5.79
CA ARG A 25 18.88 6.38 4.64
C ARG A 25 18.21 5.70 3.45
N VAL A 26 18.61 4.48 3.12
CA VAL A 26 18.02 3.72 2.00
C VAL A 26 16.54 3.44 2.26
N ILE A 27 16.19 3.00 3.47
CA ILE A 27 14.79 2.81 3.86
C ILE A 27 14.02 4.12 3.74
N ALA A 28 14.49 5.20 4.34
CA ALA A 28 13.83 6.50 4.29
C ALA A 28 13.60 6.99 2.85
N VAL A 29 14.63 6.92 2.00
CA VAL A 29 14.53 7.33 0.58
C VAL A 29 13.50 6.50 -0.18
N CYS A 30 13.40 5.20 0.12
CA CYS A 30 12.42 4.33 -0.54
C CYS A 30 11.00 4.49 0.02
N LEU A 31 10.83 4.91 1.27
CA LEU A 31 9.50 5.14 1.83
C LEU A 31 8.85 6.42 1.28
N ILE A 32 9.63 7.47 1.00
CA ILE A 32 9.11 8.76 0.52
C ILE A 32 8.14 8.64 -0.68
N PRO A 33 8.46 7.93 -1.78
CA PRO A 33 7.52 7.77 -2.90
C PRO A 33 6.23 7.05 -2.53
N LEU A 34 6.30 6.06 -1.62
CA LEU A 34 5.16 5.29 -1.17
C LEU A 34 4.22 6.11 -0.28
N GLU A 35 4.80 6.93 0.60
CA GLU A 35 4.06 7.89 1.44
C GLU A 35 3.38 8.94 0.56
N GLN A 36 4.09 9.50 -0.41
CA GLN A 36 3.51 10.44 -1.37
C GLN A 36 2.38 9.81 -2.19
N LEU A 37 2.52 8.56 -2.60
CA LEU A 37 1.45 7.85 -3.30
C LEU A 37 0.21 7.71 -2.39
N ALA A 38 0.40 7.26 -1.15
CA ALA A 38 -0.68 7.06 -0.19
C ALA A 38 -1.44 8.37 0.10
N SER A 39 -0.70 9.45 0.40
CA SER A 39 -1.27 10.77 0.69
C SER A 39 -2.02 11.34 -0.52
N ARG A 40 -1.44 11.28 -1.72
CA ARG A 40 -2.08 11.81 -2.95
C ARG A 40 -3.35 11.07 -3.32
N LEU A 41 -3.39 9.75 -3.14
CA LEU A 41 -4.59 8.96 -3.37
C LEU A 41 -5.68 9.29 -2.33
N GLY A 42 -5.30 9.54 -1.07
CA GLY A 42 -6.24 9.97 -0.04
C GLY A 42 -6.82 11.37 -0.26
N GLU A 43 -5.98 12.34 -0.62
CA GLU A 43 -6.39 13.71 -0.94
C GLU A 43 -7.27 13.78 -2.20
N GLY A 44 -6.90 13.01 -3.24
CA GLY A 44 -7.65 12.93 -4.49
C GLY A 44 -9.08 12.43 -4.30
N LEU A 45 -9.31 11.57 -3.30
CA LEU A 45 -10.63 11.03 -2.98
C LEU A 45 -11.48 12.00 -2.13
N GLY A 46 -10.85 12.78 -1.25
CA GLY A 46 -11.54 13.76 -0.39
C GLY A 46 -12.25 14.87 -1.17
N ASN A 47 -11.77 15.21 -2.36
CA ASN A 47 -12.33 16.26 -3.21
C ASN A 47 -13.48 15.78 -4.13
N SER A 48 -13.84 14.49 -4.08
CA SER A 48 -14.86 13.90 -4.97
C SER A 48 -16.28 13.88 -4.37
N VAL A 49 -16.47 14.36 -3.13
CA VAL A 49 -17.76 14.27 -2.40
C VAL A 49 -18.51 15.61 -2.40
N ASP A 50 -18.58 16.29 -3.54
CA ASP A 50 -19.60 17.32 -3.74
C ASP A 50 -20.63 16.80 -4.74
N LYS A 51 -21.80 16.38 -4.25
CA LYS A 51 -22.92 15.96 -5.11
C LYS A 51 -23.34 17.05 -6.12
N ALA A 52 -22.95 18.30 -5.90
CA ALA A 52 -23.14 19.41 -6.83
C ALA A 52 -22.18 19.38 -8.03
N SER A 53 -20.94 18.88 -7.86
CA SER A 53 -19.92 18.86 -8.92
C SER A 53 -20.07 17.68 -9.89
N GLN A 54 -20.72 16.60 -9.49
CA GLN A 54 -21.06 15.48 -10.40
C GLN A 54 -22.11 15.89 -11.45
N LEU A 55 -23.01 16.81 -11.13
CA LEU A 55 -23.98 17.37 -12.09
C LEU A 55 -23.34 18.42 -13.01
N SER A 56 -22.41 19.23 -12.50
CA SER A 56 -21.68 20.21 -13.35
C SER A 56 -20.76 19.52 -14.36
N ASN A 57 -20.17 18.37 -14.00
CA ASN A 57 -19.29 17.60 -14.88
C ASN A 57 -20.03 16.87 -16.02
N GLN A 58 -21.35 16.72 -15.93
CA GLN A 58 -22.16 16.20 -17.05
C GLN A 58 -22.49 17.28 -18.10
N LEU A 59 -22.26 18.55 -17.79
CA LEU A 59 -22.50 19.69 -18.68
C LEU A 59 -21.22 20.23 -19.34
N LEU A 60 -20.04 19.71 -18.97
CA LEU A 60 -18.75 20.17 -19.49
C LEU A 60 -18.35 19.41 -20.77
N SER A 61 -17.90 20.19 -21.76
CA SER A 61 -17.42 19.74 -23.07
C SER A 61 -16.17 18.85 -22.94
N PRO A 62 -15.91 17.90 -23.86
CA PRO A 62 -14.74 17.00 -23.84
C PRO A 62 -13.36 17.69 -23.74
N ALA A 63 -13.29 19.01 -23.96
CA ALA A 63 -12.09 19.81 -23.78
C ALA A 63 -11.65 19.98 -22.30
N ASP A 64 -12.55 19.77 -21.33
CA ASP A 64 -12.28 19.91 -19.88
C ASP A 64 -11.81 18.61 -19.19
N SER A 65 -11.53 17.55 -19.97
CA SER A 65 -11.00 16.24 -19.50
C SER A 65 -9.62 16.28 -18.82
N ARG A 66 -9.07 17.47 -18.53
CA ARG A 66 -7.84 17.68 -17.77
C ARG A 66 -8.00 17.36 -16.28
N VAL A 67 -9.21 17.44 -15.76
CA VAL A 67 -9.51 17.19 -14.33
C VAL A 67 -9.20 15.73 -13.96
N ASP A 68 -9.60 14.74 -14.79
CA ASP A 68 -9.33 13.32 -14.55
C ASP A 68 -7.84 12.95 -14.64
N SER A 69 -7.04 13.71 -15.39
CA SER A 69 -5.59 13.46 -15.53
C SER A 69 -4.82 13.73 -14.24
N LYS A 70 -5.26 14.71 -13.44
CA LYS A 70 -4.54 15.13 -12.23
C LYS A 70 -4.70 14.13 -11.08
N TYR A 71 -5.86 13.48 -10.98
CA TYR A 71 -6.10 12.41 -9.98
C TYR A 71 -5.35 11.10 -10.30
N CYS A 72 -4.90 10.95 -11.55
CA CYS A 72 -4.26 9.74 -12.06
C CYS A 72 -2.74 9.87 -12.19
N GLU A 73 -2.21 11.08 -12.05
CA GLU A 73 -0.79 11.39 -12.04
C GLU A 73 0.03 10.55 -11.05
N PRO A 74 -0.46 10.23 -9.82
CA PRO A 74 0.29 9.41 -8.87
C PRO A 74 0.58 7.99 -9.38
N LEU A 75 -0.28 7.43 -10.22
CA LEU A 75 -0.12 6.08 -10.80
C LEU A 75 0.88 6.06 -11.96
N ASN A 76 1.33 7.22 -12.46
CA ASN A 76 2.34 7.27 -13.51
C ASN A 76 3.74 6.92 -13.00
N TYR A 77 3.99 7.08 -11.70
CA TYR A 77 5.22 6.64 -11.03
C TYR A 77 5.14 5.16 -10.56
N PHE A 78 4.28 4.36 -11.19
CA PHE A 78 4.08 2.93 -10.91
C PHE A 78 5.37 2.14 -10.69
N GLN A 79 6.32 2.31 -11.63
CA GLN A 79 7.59 1.59 -11.58
C GLN A 79 8.37 1.98 -10.34
N LEU A 80 8.56 3.28 -10.08
CA LEU A 80 9.26 3.76 -8.89
C LEU A 80 8.63 3.21 -7.59
N ASN A 81 7.32 3.31 -7.44
CA ASN A 81 6.62 2.80 -6.26
C ASN A 81 6.79 1.28 -6.10
N SER A 82 6.70 0.53 -7.20
CA SER A 82 6.89 -0.92 -7.17
C SER A 82 8.31 -1.31 -6.74
N TRP A 83 9.31 -0.58 -7.24
CA TRP A 83 10.70 -0.80 -6.91
C TRP A 83 11.01 -0.44 -5.45
N CYS A 84 10.51 0.69 -4.98
CA CYS A 84 10.63 1.11 -3.59
C CYS A 84 10.00 0.09 -2.64
N ALA A 85 8.78 -0.37 -2.93
CA ALA A 85 8.08 -1.38 -2.13
C ALA A 85 8.86 -2.70 -2.04
N ARG A 86 9.37 -3.22 -3.17
CA ARG A 86 10.17 -4.45 -3.17
C ARG A 86 11.50 -4.27 -2.44
N THR A 87 12.15 -3.12 -2.61
CA THR A 87 13.45 -2.84 -1.99
C THR A 87 13.33 -2.80 -0.46
N VAL A 88 12.37 -2.03 0.08
CA VAL A 88 12.17 -1.95 1.54
C VAL A 88 11.77 -3.30 2.11
N SER A 89 10.87 -4.04 1.45
CA SER A 89 10.47 -5.38 1.90
C SER A 89 11.62 -6.36 1.90
N SER A 90 12.43 -6.38 0.84
CA SER A 90 13.58 -7.29 0.75
C SER A 90 14.65 -6.95 1.78
N LEU A 91 14.98 -5.68 1.99
CA LEU A 91 15.95 -5.27 3.00
C LEU A 91 15.42 -5.60 4.40
N THR A 92 14.17 -5.27 4.72
CA THR A 92 13.57 -5.59 6.01
C THR A 92 13.52 -7.10 6.25
N ALA A 93 13.12 -7.92 5.27
CA ALA A 93 13.10 -9.37 5.40
C ALA A 93 14.51 -9.97 5.57
N CYS A 94 15.50 -9.49 4.81
CA CYS A 94 16.88 -9.95 4.93
C CYS A 94 17.51 -9.58 6.28
N SER A 95 17.16 -8.41 6.86
CA SER A 95 17.73 -7.98 8.13
C SER A 95 17.35 -8.90 9.29
N HIS A 96 16.27 -9.66 9.19
CA HIS A 96 15.91 -10.70 10.18
C HIS A 96 17.04 -11.74 10.37
N LYS A 97 17.69 -12.11 9.27
CA LYS A 97 18.74 -13.14 9.25
C LYS A 97 20.14 -12.54 9.28
N GLU A 98 20.38 -11.53 8.46
CA GLU A 98 21.71 -10.96 8.22
C GLU A 98 22.10 -9.92 9.27
N ASP A 99 21.13 -9.30 9.96
CA ASP A 99 21.38 -8.23 10.94
C ASP A 99 20.52 -8.38 12.21
N LYS A 100 20.33 -9.63 12.66
CA LYS A 100 19.39 -9.98 13.75
C LYS A 100 19.58 -9.15 15.04
N PHE A 101 20.81 -8.74 15.32
CA PHE A 101 21.17 -7.99 16.52
C PHE A 101 21.80 -6.62 16.21
N GLY A 102 21.78 -6.18 14.95
CA GLY A 102 22.38 -4.91 14.57
C GLY A 102 21.36 -3.83 14.24
N VAL A 103 21.86 -2.77 13.60
CA VAL A 103 21.18 -1.49 13.51
C VAL A 103 19.85 -1.57 12.75
N ALA A 104 19.73 -2.43 11.73
CA ALA A 104 18.50 -2.57 10.97
C ALA A 104 17.34 -3.06 11.85
N GLN A 105 17.58 -4.02 12.74
CA GLN A 105 16.58 -4.52 13.69
C GLN A 105 16.31 -3.52 14.83
N LEU A 106 17.34 -2.82 15.29
CA LEU A 106 17.22 -1.89 16.44
C LEU A 106 16.72 -0.49 16.05
N SER A 107 16.72 -0.13 14.76
CA SER A 107 16.41 1.22 14.28
C SER A 107 14.93 1.62 14.34
N GLY A 108 14.01 0.67 14.57
CA GLY A 108 12.56 0.92 14.47
C GLY A 108 12.04 1.07 13.03
N SER A 109 12.89 0.89 12.02
CA SER A 109 12.51 1.00 10.60
C SER A 109 11.45 -0.02 10.19
N ASN A 110 11.37 -1.17 10.85
CA ASN A 110 10.41 -2.24 10.54
C ASN A 110 8.97 -1.75 10.68
N ALA A 111 8.67 -1.00 11.75
CA ALA A 111 7.34 -0.43 12.00
C ALA A 111 6.99 0.62 10.93
N ALA A 112 7.95 1.46 10.53
CA ALA A 112 7.77 2.42 9.45
C ALA A 112 7.48 1.72 8.10
N VAL A 113 8.24 0.67 7.78
CA VAL A 113 8.05 -0.11 6.54
C VAL A 113 6.67 -0.76 6.50
N ILE A 114 6.28 -1.50 7.55
CA ILE A 114 4.96 -2.15 7.61
C ILE A 114 3.83 -1.13 7.55
N SER A 115 3.94 -0.02 8.29
CA SER A 115 2.92 1.03 8.31
C SER A 115 2.75 1.68 6.96
N THR A 116 3.83 2.04 6.30
CA THR A 116 3.80 2.72 4.99
C THR A 116 3.29 1.78 3.90
N LEU A 117 3.76 0.52 3.86
CA LEU A 117 3.27 -0.47 2.88
C LEU A 117 1.76 -0.74 3.06
N THR A 118 1.32 -0.91 4.31
CA THR A 118 -0.10 -1.17 4.64
C THR A 118 -0.97 0.05 4.33
N SER A 119 -0.52 1.26 4.70
CA SER A 119 -1.20 2.53 4.38
C SER A 119 -1.35 2.71 2.87
N CYS A 120 -0.28 2.45 2.12
CA CYS A 120 -0.27 2.56 0.67
C CYS A 120 -1.24 1.55 0.03
N LEU A 121 -1.27 0.31 0.55
CA LEU A 121 -2.20 -0.71 0.06
C LEU A 121 -3.65 -0.30 0.31
N LEU A 122 -3.96 0.22 1.49
CA LEU A 122 -5.30 0.71 1.83
C LEU A 122 -5.72 1.87 0.91
N ALA A 123 -4.82 2.81 0.64
CA ALA A 123 -5.08 3.93 -0.26
C ALA A 123 -5.39 3.45 -1.70
N VAL A 124 -4.58 2.50 -2.20
CA VAL A 124 -4.77 1.92 -3.54
C VAL A 124 -6.06 1.10 -3.61
N GLU A 125 -6.37 0.29 -2.59
CA GLU A 125 -7.62 -0.47 -2.54
C GLU A 125 -8.84 0.45 -2.52
N MET A 126 -8.79 1.54 -1.74
CA MET A 126 -9.86 2.53 -1.70
C MET A 126 -10.02 3.24 -3.05
N PHE A 127 -8.91 3.61 -3.71
CA PHE A 127 -8.92 4.17 -5.06
C PHE A 127 -9.56 3.22 -6.09
N MET A 128 -9.34 1.91 -5.94
CA MET A 128 -9.94 0.90 -6.81
C MET A 128 -11.45 0.67 -6.55
N GLY A 129 -12.05 1.37 -5.58
CA GLY A 129 -13.43 1.16 -5.17
C GLY A 129 -13.65 -0.13 -4.38
N LYS A 130 -12.59 -0.79 -3.92
CA LYS A 130 -12.73 -1.87 -2.94
C LYS A 130 -13.14 -1.20 -1.65
N LYS A 131 -14.38 -1.45 -1.20
CA LYS A 131 -14.83 -0.97 0.10
C LYS A 131 -13.83 -1.46 1.14
N THR A 132 -13.25 -0.54 1.89
CA THR A 132 -12.53 -0.82 3.15
C THR A 132 -13.50 -1.28 4.24
N ASN A 133 -14.51 -2.08 3.88
CA ASN A 133 -15.35 -2.80 4.80
C ASN A 133 -14.52 -3.97 5.33
N LEU A 134 -13.60 -3.67 6.23
CA LEU A 134 -13.05 -4.68 7.10
C LEU A 134 -14.16 -4.99 8.11
N GLN A 135 -14.95 -6.01 7.81
CA GLN A 135 -16.00 -6.49 8.70
C GLN A 135 -15.39 -6.72 10.09
N THR A 136 -16.02 -6.15 11.11
CA THR A 136 -15.88 -6.57 12.50
C THR A 136 -16.09 -8.10 12.56
N PRO A 137 -15.36 -8.88 13.39
CA PRO A 137 -15.36 -10.35 13.31
C PRO A 137 -16.68 -11.06 13.68
N ASN A 138 -17.82 -10.38 13.75
CA ASN A 138 -19.05 -10.90 14.36
C ASN A 138 -20.26 -11.09 13.43
N HIS A 139 -20.10 -11.08 12.10
CA HIS A 139 -21.24 -11.31 11.19
C HIS A 139 -21.04 -12.42 10.15
N PHE A 140 -20.31 -13.48 10.51
CA PHE A 140 -20.15 -14.68 9.68
C PHE A 140 -21.24 -15.76 9.84
N MET A 141 -22.44 -15.41 10.34
CA MET A 141 -23.61 -16.28 10.22
C MET A 141 -24.86 -15.48 9.84
N GLY A 142 -25.24 -15.59 8.57
CA GLY A 142 -26.50 -15.06 8.04
C GLY A 142 -26.66 -15.43 6.56
N PRO A 143 -27.65 -16.28 6.19
CA PRO A 143 -27.83 -16.71 4.81
C PRO A 143 -28.63 -15.66 4.03
N GLY A 144 -28.05 -15.14 2.94
CA GLY A 144 -28.79 -14.42 1.90
C GLY A 144 -28.25 -13.04 1.57
N GLY A 145 -27.66 -12.90 0.37
CA GLY A 145 -27.26 -11.58 -0.13
C GLY A 145 -26.50 -11.56 -1.45
N ILE A 146 -26.83 -12.41 -2.42
CA ILE A 146 -26.35 -12.24 -3.79
C ILE A 146 -27.15 -11.10 -4.43
N LYS A 147 -26.53 -9.94 -4.65
CA LYS A 147 -27.04 -8.91 -5.58
C LYS A 147 -25.94 -8.53 -6.56
N TRP A 148 -25.95 -9.19 -7.72
CA TRP A 148 -25.11 -8.83 -8.85
C TRP A 148 -25.59 -7.51 -9.49
N ALA A 149 -24.61 -6.79 -10.02
CA ALA A 149 -24.64 -5.52 -10.73
C ALA A 149 -25.87 -5.26 -11.62
N THR A 150 -26.49 -4.09 -11.49
CA THR A 150 -27.38 -3.53 -12.50
C THR A 150 -26.55 -2.82 -13.56
N VAL A 151 -26.56 -3.34 -14.79
CA VAL A 151 -25.99 -2.72 -15.99
C VAL A 151 -26.96 -1.64 -16.47
N ASN A 152 -26.52 -0.38 -16.52
CA ASN A 152 -27.22 0.65 -17.28
C ASN A 152 -26.64 0.75 -18.69
N THR A 153 -27.52 0.47 -19.66
CA THR A 153 -27.35 0.64 -21.10
C THR A 153 -27.43 2.11 -21.48
N GLY A 154 -26.44 2.62 -22.22
CA GLY A 154 -26.46 3.95 -22.81
C GLY A 154 -25.20 4.16 -23.66
N ARG A 155 -25.36 4.22 -24.98
CA ARG A 155 -24.28 4.10 -25.96
C ARG A 155 -24.08 5.43 -26.68
N THR A 156 -23.02 6.17 -26.35
CA THR A 156 -22.35 7.15 -27.23
C THR A 156 -20.98 7.56 -26.64
N ASP A 157 -19.90 7.42 -27.44
CA ASP A 157 -18.51 7.87 -27.22
C ASP A 157 -17.71 7.38 -25.99
N VAL A 158 -17.85 6.09 -25.67
CA VAL A 158 -17.25 5.44 -24.49
C VAL A 158 -15.82 4.90 -24.72
N SER A 159 -15.26 4.95 -25.93
CA SER A 159 -14.05 4.14 -26.26
C SER A 159 -12.74 4.68 -25.66
N ALA A 160 -12.54 5.99 -25.59
CA ALA A 160 -11.31 6.59 -25.06
C ALA A 160 -11.32 6.69 -23.53
N VAL A 161 -12.46 7.05 -22.93
CA VAL A 161 -12.65 7.16 -21.47
C VAL A 161 -12.61 5.78 -20.80
N LYS A 162 -13.23 4.76 -21.41
CA LYS A 162 -13.18 3.37 -20.89
C LYS A 162 -11.80 2.73 -21.00
N ARG A 163 -11.02 3.03 -22.04
CA ARG A 163 -9.61 2.58 -22.16
C ARG A 163 -8.71 3.23 -21.12
N ARG A 164 -8.89 4.54 -20.86
CA ARG A 164 -8.11 5.28 -19.86
C ARG A 164 -8.42 4.78 -18.44
N ASN A 165 -9.70 4.60 -18.09
CA ASN A 165 -10.09 4.01 -16.80
C ASN A 165 -9.62 2.55 -16.68
N GLY A 166 -9.64 1.77 -17.76
CA GLY A 166 -9.12 0.40 -17.79
C GLY A 166 -7.61 0.32 -17.52
N LEU A 167 -6.81 1.21 -18.11
CA LEU A 167 -5.35 1.28 -17.91
C LEU A 167 -5.00 1.76 -16.48
N LEU A 168 -5.79 2.67 -15.93
CA LEU A 168 -5.61 3.16 -14.56
C LEU A 168 -5.95 2.08 -13.54
N HIS A 169 -7.03 1.34 -13.78
CA HIS A 169 -7.32 0.14 -13.00
C HIS A 169 -6.22 -0.89 -13.12
N SER A 170 -5.70 -1.20 -14.32
CA SER A 170 -4.62 -2.19 -14.47
C SER A 170 -3.36 -1.80 -13.71
N LYS A 171 -2.98 -0.52 -13.72
CA LYS A 171 -1.86 -0.01 -12.90
C LYS A 171 -2.15 -0.13 -11.42
N ALA A 172 -3.34 0.27 -10.95
CA ALA A 172 -3.70 0.17 -9.54
C ALA A 172 -3.73 -1.29 -9.04
N TYR A 173 -4.25 -2.22 -9.84
CA TYR A 173 -4.19 -3.66 -9.55
C TYR A 173 -2.73 -4.15 -9.45
N ALA A 174 -1.87 -3.74 -10.38
CA ALA A 174 -0.45 -4.09 -10.34
C ALA A 174 0.25 -3.53 -9.08
N ILE A 175 -0.03 -2.29 -8.66
CA ILE A 175 0.54 -1.71 -7.43
C ILE A 175 0.05 -2.50 -6.23
N ALA A 176 -1.26 -2.76 -6.16
CA ALA A 176 -1.85 -3.50 -5.07
C ALA A 176 -1.26 -4.92 -4.95
N ASP A 177 -0.97 -5.57 -6.07
CA ASP A 177 -0.31 -6.87 -6.09
C ASP A 177 1.12 -6.80 -5.56
N VAL A 178 1.92 -5.84 -6.07
CA VAL A 178 3.28 -5.61 -5.57
C VAL A 178 3.27 -5.31 -4.07
N LEU A 179 2.40 -4.42 -3.60
CA LEU A 179 2.27 -4.11 -2.17
C LEU A 179 1.89 -5.33 -1.34
N ARG A 180 0.95 -6.18 -1.81
CA ARG A 180 0.60 -7.42 -1.10
C ARG A 180 1.80 -8.36 -1.00
N THR A 181 2.48 -8.62 -2.11
CA THR A 181 3.67 -9.50 -2.12
C THR A 181 4.79 -8.95 -1.23
N SER A 182 5.03 -7.63 -1.28
CA SER A 182 5.95 -6.91 -0.40
C SER A 182 5.61 -7.04 1.08
N ILE A 183 4.33 -6.92 1.46
CA ILE A 183 3.90 -7.11 2.86
C ILE A 183 4.09 -8.58 3.27
N TYR A 184 3.64 -9.53 2.45
CA TYR A 184 3.81 -10.96 2.75
C TYR A 184 5.28 -11.36 2.89
N GLN A 185 6.19 -10.77 2.10
CA GLN A 185 7.62 -11.03 2.23
C GLN A 185 8.15 -10.68 3.63
N VAL A 186 7.73 -9.53 4.18
CA VAL A 186 8.13 -9.11 5.53
C VAL A 186 7.40 -9.95 6.58
N VAL A 187 6.08 -10.10 6.47
CA VAL A 187 5.27 -10.89 7.42
C VAL A 187 5.76 -12.33 7.49
N SER A 188 6.14 -12.94 6.36
CA SER A 188 6.68 -14.31 6.34
C SER A 188 8.05 -14.41 7.01
N ALA A 189 8.88 -13.36 6.95
CA ALA A 189 10.19 -13.37 7.59
C ALA A 189 10.09 -13.19 9.12
N PHE A 190 9.15 -12.38 9.59
CA PHE A 190 8.95 -12.04 11.01
C PHE A 190 7.68 -12.64 11.60
N HIS A 191 7.18 -13.74 11.04
CA HIS A 191 5.87 -14.27 11.41
C HIS A 191 5.81 -14.59 12.90
N ASP A 192 6.82 -15.30 13.41
CA ASP A 192 6.82 -15.76 14.80
C ASP A 192 6.87 -14.58 15.78
N GLU A 193 7.67 -13.55 15.47
CA GLU A 193 7.78 -12.33 16.25
C GLU A 193 6.48 -11.51 16.22
N MET A 194 5.90 -11.31 15.03
CA MET A 194 4.62 -10.60 14.89
C MET A 194 3.49 -11.34 15.60
N LEU A 195 3.45 -12.68 15.52
CA LEU A 195 2.46 -13.50 16.21
C LEU A 195 2.65 -13.46 17.73
N ALA A 196 3.89 -13.46 18.22
CA ALA A 196 4.20 -13.27 19.63
C ALA A 196 3.75 -11.89 20.12
N SER A 197 4.08 -10.81 19.40
CA SER A 197 3.60 -9.46 19.71
C SER A 197 2.06 -9.37 19.67
N ALA A 198 1.40 -10.07 18.75
CA ALA A 198 -0.06 -10.13 18.69
C ALA A 198 -0.66 -10.80 19.94
N LYS A 199 -0.10 -11.94 20.36
CA LYS A 199 -0.53 -12.65 21.58
C LYS A 199 -0.27 -11.84 22.86
N ALA A 200 0.81 -11.05 22.87
CA ALA A 200 1.14 -10.16 23.98
C ALA A 200 0.34 -8.84 23.98
N GLY A 201 -0.47 -8.57 22.95
CA GLY A 201 -1.18 -7.30 22.81
C GLY A 201 -0.28 -6.11 22.43
N LEU A 202 0.95 -6.38 21.98
CA LEU A 202 1.96 -5.37 21.65
C LEU A 202 2.14 -5.14 20.14
N LEU A 203 1.35 -5.83 19.29
CA LEU A 203 1.47 -5.76 17.83
C LEU A 203 1.44 -4.33 17.28
N GLU A 204 0.54 -3.48 17.78
CA GLU A 204 0.47 -2.08 17.37
C GLU A 204 1.74 -1.31 17.75
N LYS A 205 2.21 -1.47 18.99
CA LYS A 205 3.40 -0.80 19.50
C LYS A 205 4.67 -1.22 18.76
N ASP A 206 4.80 -2.50 18.45
CA ASP A 206 6.04 -3.08 17.92
C ASP A 206 6.14 -2.97 16.39
N TRP A 207 5.00 -2.97 15.69
CA TRP A 207 4.96 -3.10 14.22
C TRP A 207 4.22 -1.99 13.49
N ILE A 208 3.53 -1.10 14.20
CA ILE A 208 2.92 0.11 13.63
C ILE A 208 3.69 1.33 14.14
N ILE A 209 3.91 2.30 13.25
CA ILE A 209 4.56 3.57 13.61
C ILE A 209 3.74 4.27 14.68
N GLY A 210 4.39 4.92 15.66
CA GLY A 210 3.69 5.67 16.72
C GLY A 210 3.12 7.03 16.26
N GLY A 211 3.62 7.57 15.15
CA GLY A 211 3.15 8.81 14.54
C GLY A 211 1.99 8.59 13.55
N LYS A 212 1.43 9.68 13.02
CA LYS A 212 0.31 9.60 12.06
C LYS A 212 0.72 8.82 10.80
N PRO A 213 0.00 7.75 10.41
CA PRO A 213 0.29 7.03 9.17
C PRO A 213 -0.01 7.89 7.93
N PRO A 214 0.65 7.63 6.78
CA PRO A 214 0.42 8.36 5.54
C PRO A 214 -1.05 8.32 5.06
N PHE A 215 -1.73 7.21 5.31
CA PHE A 215 -3.14 7.02 4.97
C PHE A 215 -3.81 6.02 5.92
N GLY A 216 -5.05 6.29 6.31
CA GLY A 216 -5.81 5.45 7.23
C GLY A 216 -5.58 5.80 8.71
N THR A 217 -6.08 4.93 9.60
CA THR A 217 -5.88 5.02 11.06
C THR A 217 -5.00 3.87 11.54
N HIS A 218 -4.38 4.01 12.72
CA HIS A 218 -3.59 2.91 13.31
C HIS A 218 -4.42 1.63 13.46
N GLU A 219 -5.69 1.76 13.85
CA GLU A 219 -6.62 0.62 13.93
C GLU A 219 -6.85 -0.07 12.59
N LEU A 220 -7.02 0.71 11.51
CA LEU A 220 -7.21 0.16 10.16
C LEU A 220 -5.96 -0.58 9.67
N LEU A 221 -4.77 -0.01 9.94
CA LEU A 221 -3.49 -0.64 9.64
C LEU A 221 -3.33 -1.95 10.43
N LEU A 222 -3.61 -1.92 11.73
CA LEU A 222 -3.52 -3.07 12.62
C LEU A 222 -4.47 -4.19 12.18
N GLN A 223 -5.72 -3.86 11.84
CA GLN A 223 -6.69 -4.83 11.35
C GLN A 223 -6.23 -5.44 10.02
N LYS A 224 -5.70 -4.62 9.11
CA LYS A 224 -5.16 -5.12 7.84
C LYS A 224 -3.95 -6.04 8.04
N LEU A 225 -3.04 -5.68 8.95
CA LEU A 225 -1.87 -6.50 9.29
C LEU A 225 -2.27 -7.87 9.87
N ARG A 226 -3.29 -7.91 10.74
CA ARG A 226 -3.84 -9.17 11.26
C ARG A 226 -4.32 -10.10 10.14
N LEU A 227 -4.98 -9.57 9.11
CA LEU A 227 -5.39 -10.38 7.95
C LEU A 227 -4.20 -11.01 7.21
N PHE A 228 -3.06 -10.31 7.16
CA PHE A 228 -1.84 -10.88 6.59
C PHE A 228 -1.22 -11.96 7.48
N LEU A 229 -1.32 -11.81 8.81
CA LEU A 229 -0.84 -12.81 9.77
C LEU A 229 -1.70 -14.08 9.80
N ASP A 230 -3.01 -13.93 9.63
CA ASP A 230 -3.95 -15.05 9.60
C ASP A 230 -3.85 -15.86 8.30
N PHE A 231 -3.42 -15.23 7.21
CA PHE A 231 -3.27 -15.89 5.91
C PHE A 231 -1.92 -16.60 5.79
N ARG A 232 -1.93 -17.93 5.94
CA ARG A 232 -0.77 -18.78 5.65
C ARG A 232 -0.87 -19.32 4.23
N ALA A 233 0.01 -18.87 3.33
CA ALA A 233 0.32 -19.65 2.13
C ALA A 233 1.06 -20.91 2.60
N THR A 234 0.40 -22.07 2.46
CA THR A 234 0.98 -23.38 2.74
C THR A 234 1.70 -23.91 1.51
#